data_AF-A0A4W4H6Z9-F1
#
_entry.id   AF-A0A4W4H6Z9-F1
#
_cell.length_a   1.000
_cell.length_b   1.000
_cell.length_c   1.000
_cell.angle_alpha   90.00
_cell.angle_beta   90.00
_cell.angle_gamma   90.00
#
_symmetry.space_group_name_H-M   'P 1'
#
loop_
_entity.id
_entity.type
_entity.pdbx_description
1 polymer ?
#
loop_
_entity_poly.entity_id
_entity_poly.type
_entity_poly.pdbx_seq_one_letter_code
_entity_poly.pdbx_strand_id
1 'polypeptide(L)'
;MGLHRPLSQNNFCICILSLIQFRMSKSPFCALNNEPYRVIHDRQRRCFTVRLEHEGTVDSAMLKYTYKNDGHVHLLSTVVPGPFRGKGVAAHLAKAALDFVIEERLKASISCWYIKKYVDENPLHRYQEHTED
;
A
#
# COMPACT_ATOMS: atom_id res chain seq x y z
N MET A 1 -11.88 48.51 -23.45
CA MET A 1 -10.75 49.13 -22.73
C MET A 1 -11.05 49.00 -21.24
N GLY A 2 -10.07 48.63 -20.40
CA GLY A 2 -10.33 48.14 -19.03
C GLY A 2 -10.87 46.70 -19.02
N LEU A 3 -10.62 45.83 -18.03
CA LEU A 3 -10.24 45.97 -16.61
C LEU A 3 -11.34 46.66 -15.77
N HIS A 4 -11.68 46.21 -14.55
CA HIS A 4 -10.91 45.36 -13.61
C HIS A 4 -11.82 44.44 -12.73
N ARG A 5 -11.22 43.45 -12.04
CA ARG A 5 -11.80 42.63 -10.92
C ARG A 5 -11.52 43.34 -9.55
N PRO A 6 -11.71 42.73 -8.34
CA PRO A 6 -12.44 41.54 -7.90
C PRO A 6 -13.73 41.99 -7.12
N LEU A 7 -14.42 41.31 -6.17
CA LEU A 7 -14.31 40.08 -5.35
C LEU A 7 -15.66 39.30 -5.46
N SER A 8 -15.99 38.20 -4.75
CA SER A 8 -15.37 37.48 -3.63
C SER A 8 -15.56 35.95 -3.77
N GLN A 9 -15.03 35.16 -2.84
CA GLN A 9 -14.98 33.70 -2.89
C GLN A 9 -16.21 33.02 -2.25
N ASN A 10 -16.88 32.15 -3.00
CA ASN A 10 -17.12 30.74 -2.61
C ASN A 10 -17.85 30.00 -3.75
N ASN A 11 -17.25 28.92 -4.27
CA ASN A 11 -17.95 28.01 -5.18
C ASN A 11 -18.68 26.94 -4.37
N PHE A 12 -19.92 26.67 -4.76
CA PHE A 12 -20.82 25.71 -4.13
C PHE A 12 -21.34 24.74 -5.20
N CYS A 13 -21.88 23.59 -4.76
CA CYS A 13 -22.67 22.65 -5.59
C CYS A 13 -21.85 21.88 -6.66
N ILE A 14 -22.30 20.70 -7.15
CA ILE A 14 -23.54 19.93 -6.88
C ILE A 14 -23.17 18.46 -6.57
N CYS A 15 -24.11 17.72 -5.97
CA CYS A 15 -24.07 16.25 -5.77
C CYS A 15 -24.00 15.47 -7.12
N ILE A 16 -23.97 14.13 -7.13
CA ILE A 16 -25.19 13.29 -7.15
C ILE A 16 -24.88 11.80 -6.87
N LEU A 17 -25.69 11.22 -5.96
CA LEU A 17 -26.06 9.80 -5.75
C LEU A 17 -25.03 8.66 -5.62
N SER A 18 -25.41 7.73 -4.74
CA SER A 18 -25.01 6.31 -4.64
C SER A 18 -23.51 5.97 -4.65
N LEU A 19 -22.97 5.68 -3.46
CA LEU A 19 -22.75 4.29 -3.04
C LEU A 19 -22.51 4.22 -1.51
N ILE A 20 -22.92 3.08 -0.94
CA ILE A 20 -22.63 2.50 0.39
C ILE A 20 -21.79 3.39 1.34
N GLN A 21 -22.38 3.73 2.49
CA GLN A 21 -21.68 4.27 3.67
C GLN A 21 -20.41 3.45 3.95
N PHE A 22 -19.24 3.95 3.55
CA PHE A 22 -17.96 3.30 3.83
C PHE A 22 -17.58 3.56 5.29
N ARG A 23 -18.34 2.93 6.19
CA ARG A 23 -18.19 2.96 7.63
C ARG A 23 -16.78 2.48 7.96
N MET A 24 -15.87 3.45 8.15
CA MET A 24 -14.51 3.23 8.60
C MET A 24 -14.56 2.43 9.91
N SER A 25 -14.33 1.12 9.77
CA SER A 25 -14.36 0.18 10.88
C SER A 25 -13.11 0.43 11.72
N LYS A 26 -13.23 1.36 12.67
CA LYS A 26 -12.30 1.52 13.78
C LYS A 26 -12.38 0.27 14.65
N SER A 27 -11.68 -0.77 14.23
CA SER A 27 -11.37 -1.91 15.08
C SER A 27 -10.61 -1.40 16.32
N PRO A 28 -10.89 -1.92 17.53
CA PRO A 28 -10.17 -1.53 18.73
C PRO A 28 -8.83 -2.27 18.80
N PHE A 29 -7.96 -2.08 17.81
CA PHE A 29 -6.60 -2.60 17.82
C PHE A 29 -5.62 -1.53 18.29
N CYS A 30 -4.91 -1.81 19.37
CA CYS A 30 -4.13 -0.81 20.11
C CYS A 30 -2.77 -0.56 19.45
N ALA A 31 -2.67 0.46 18.59
CA ALA A 31 -1.40 1.14 18.35
C ALA A 31 -1.60 2.58 17.85
N LEU A 32 -0.82 3.52 18.41
CA LEU A 32 -0.55 4.80 17.76
C LEU A 32 0.54 4.56 16.71
N ASN A 33 0.19 3.96 15.57
CA ASN A 33 1.14 3.67 14.50
C ASN A 33 1.59 4.96 13.79
N ASN A 34 2.60 5.60 14.37
CA ASN A 34 3.48 6.52 13.69
C ASN A 34 4.39 5.69 12.76
N GLU A 35 3.83 5.21 11.64
CA GLU A 35 4.43 4.26 10.69
C GLU A 35 5.90 4.63 10.38
N PRO A 36 6.90 3.91 10.95
CA PRO A 36 8.30 4.35 10.93
C PRO A 36 8.96 4.19 9.55
N TYR A 37 8.28 3.57 8.60
CA TYR A 37 8.79 3.24 7.28
C TYR A 37 7.89 3.81 6.18
N ARG A 38 8.30 4.95 5.60
CA ARG A 38 7.64 5.52 4.44
C ARG A 38 7.86 4.63 3.22
N VAL A 39 6.86 3.81 2.89
CA VAL A 39 6.81 3.06 1.63
C VAL A 39 6.56 4.02 0.46
N ILE A 40 7.34 3.85 -0.60
CA ILE A 40 7.19 4.53 -1.89
C ILE A 40 6.82 3.46 -2.92
N HIS A 41 5.67 3.62 -3.58
CA HIS A 41 5.22 2.72 -4.64
C HIS A 41 5.63 3.26 -6.01
N ASP A 42 6.42 2.48 -6.73
CA ASP A 42 6.83 2.76 -8.11
C ASP A 42 6.08 1.82 -9.06
N ARG A 43 5.01 2.33 -9.67
CA ARG A 43 4.17 1.57 -10.63
C ARG A 43 4.88 1.29 -11.95
N GLN A 44 5.91 2.06 -12.33
CA GLN A 44 6.68 1.86 -13.55
C GLN A 44 7.70 0.73 -13.39
N ARG A 45 8.47 0.75 -12.30
CA ARG A 45 9.44 -0.30 -11.92
C ARG A 45 8.75 -1.52 -11.29
N ARG A 46 7.46 -1.41 -10.95
CA ARG A 46 6.61 -2.43 -10.31
C ARG A 46 7.22 -2.92 -9.01
N CYS A 47 7.55 -1.97 -8.13
CA CYS A 47 8.07 -2.28 -6.81
C CYS A 47 7.60 -1.28 -5.74
N PHE A 48 7.55 -1.76 -4.50
CA PHE A 48 7.39 -0.95 -3.30
C PHE A 48 8.76 -0.85 -2.65
N THR A 49 9.19 0.35 -2.28
CA THR A 49 10.54 0.62 -1.77
C THR A 49 10.48 1.45 -0.49
N VAL A 50 11.29 1.10 0.51
CA VAL A 50 11.51 1.91 1.72
C VAL A 50 12.98 2.35 1.71
N ARG A 51 13.24 3.66 1.84
CA ARG A 51 14.60 4.18 2.13
C ARG A 51 14.90 3.94 3.61
N LEU A 52 16.10 3.44 3.90
CA LEU A 52 16.54 3.03 5.23
C LEU A 52 17.91 3.65 5.49
N GLU A 53 18.15 4.16 6.70
CA GLU A 53 19.40 4.88 7.01
C GLU A 53 19.98 4.33 8.33
N HIS A 54 21.25 3.92 8.30
CA HIS A 54 21.93 3.23 9.41
C HIS A 54 23.44 3.47 9.33
N GLU A 55 24.03 3.94 10.44
CA GLU A 55 25.49 4.14 10.58
C GLU A 55 26.12 4.92 9.40
N GLY A 56 25.44 5.99 8.98
CA GLY A 56 25.85 6.86 7.86
C GLY A 56 25.62 6.27 6.46
N THR A 57 25.20 5.01 6.35
CA THR A 57 24.87 4.33 5.08
C THR A 57 23.38 4.46 4.77
N VAL A 58 23.06 4.73 3.51
CA VAL A 58 21.69 4.72 2.97
C VAL A 58 21.44 3.41 2.23
N ASP A 59 20.53 2.62 2.77
CA ASP A 59 20.08 1.32 2.28
C ASP A 59 18.66 1.43 1.69
N SER A 60 18.17 0.36 1.07
CA SER A 60 16.75 0.25 0.74
C SER A 60 16.20 -1.17 0.85
N ALA A 61 14.99 -1.29 1.39
CA ALA A 61 14.19 -2.51 1.31
C ALA A 61 13.21 -2.40 0.14
N MET A 62 12.97 -3.51 -0.57
CA MET A 62 12.16 -3.50 -1.79
C MET A 62 11.33 -4.79 -1.92
N LEU A 63 10.04 -4.64 -2.22
CA LEU A 63 9.14 -5.71 -2.66
C LEU A 63 8.87 -5.55 -4.15
N LYS A 64 9.10 -6.60 -4.95
CA LYS A 64 8.86 -6.60 -6.40
C LYS A 64 7.58 -7.34 -6.75
N TYR A 65 6.87 -6.86 -7.76
CA TYR A 65 5.72 -7.52 -8.36
C TYR A 65 5.74 -7.44 -9.89
N THR A 66 4.89 -8.24 -10.53
CA THR A 66 4.56 -8.09 -11.96
C THR A 66 3.05 -8.05 -12.15
N TYR A 67 2.60 -7.52 -13.27
CA TYR A 67 1.23 -7.77 -13.74
C TYR A 67 1.20 -9.12 -14.45
N LYS A 68 0.15 -9.91 -14.18
CA LYS A 68 -0.33 -11.02 -15.01
C LYS A 68 -1.44 -10.46 -15.93
N ASN A 69 -2.09 -11.32 -16.70
CA ASN A 69 -3.26 -10.93 -17.51
C ASN A 69 -4.48 -10.61 -16.62
N ASP A 70 -5.53 -10.04 -17.21
CA ASP A 70 -6.89 -10.02 -16.67
C ASP A 70 -7.06 -9.39 -15.26
N GLY A 71 -6.25 -8.38 -14.94
CA GLY A 71 -6.31 -7.67 -13.65
C GLY A 71 -5.62 -8.40 -12.49
N HIS A 72 -4.80 -9.42 -12.77
CA HIS A 72 -4.03 -10.13 -11.75
C HIS A 72 -2.63 -9.50 -11.61
N VAL A 73 -2.07 -9.51 -10.41
CA VAL A 73 -0.66 -9.22 -10.11
C VAL A 73 0.00 -10.43 -9.46
N HIS A 74 1.33 -10.47 -9.53
CA HIS A 74 2.12 -11.52 -8.91
C HIS A 74 3.14 -10.92 -7.94
N LEU A 75 2.98 -11.20 -6.65
CA LEU A 75 3.88 -10.72 -5.61
C LEU A 75 5.09 -11.66 -5.50
N LEU A 76 6.23 -11.22 -6.03
CA LEU A 76 7.38 -12.08 -6.34
C LEU A 76 8.31 -12.31 -5.15
N SER A 77 8.87 -11.24 -4.59
CA SER A 77 9.89 -11.33 -3.55
C SER A 77 10.07 -10.02 -2.79
N THR A 78 10.46 -10.13 -1.52
CA THR A 78 10.77 -9.01 -0.62
C THR A 78 12.24 -9.10 -0.19
N VAL A 79 13.01 -8.06 -0.48
CA VAL A 79 14.42 -7.91 -0.08
C VAL A 79 14.51 -6.89 1.04
N VAL A 80 15.07 -7.29 2.19
CA VAL A 80 15.37 -6.39 3.31
C VAL A 80 16.86 -6.51 3.67
N PRO A 81 17.60 -5.39 3.75
CA PRO A 81 19.01 -5.38 4.14
C PRO A 81 19.20 -5.91 5.57
N GLY A 82 20.35 -6.55 5.81
CA GLY A 82 20.64 -7.29 7.05
C GLY A 82 20.28 -6.53 8.34
N PRO A 83 20.76 -5.29 8.54
CA PRO A 83 20.52 -4.51 9.75
C PRO A 83 19.05 -4.12 10.01
N PHE A 84 18.14 -4.39 9.07
CA PHE A 84 16.71 -4.06 9.16
C PHE A 84 15.79 -5.28 9.20
N ARG A 85 16.36 -6.50 9.17
CA ARG A 85 15.61 -7.73 9.44
C ARG A 85 15.15 -7.75 10.90
N GLY A 86 14.02 -8.39 11.17
CA GLY A 86 13.35 -8.36 12.49
C GLY A 86 12.62 -7.05 12.83
N LYS A 87 12.99 -5.91 12.23
CA LYS A 87 12.40 -4.59 12.51
C LYS A 87 11.06 -4.30 11.79
N GLY A 88 10.34 -5.34 11.34
CA GLY A 88 9.02 -5.18 10.72
C GLY A 88 8.96 -4.53 9.31
N VAL A 89 10.08 -4.13 8.71
CA VAL A 89 10.10 -3.47 7.38
C VAL A 89 9.41 -4.31 6.29
N ALA A 90 9.63 -5.63 6.30
CA ALA A 90 9.01 -6.54 5.33
C ALA A 90 7.47 -6.59 5.47
N ALA A 91 6.93 -6.45 6.68
CA ALA A 91 5.49 -6.39 6.93
C ALA A 91 4.88 -5.09 6.38
N HIS A 92 5.55 -3.94 6.55
CA HIS A 92 5.10 -2.66 5.97
C HIS A 92 5.07 -2.72 4.43
N LEU A 93 6.08 -3.34 3.81
CA LEU A 93 6.12 -3.59 2.37
C LEU A 93 4.99 -4.54 1.92
N ALA A 94 4.78 -5.66 2.62
CA ALA A 94 3.73 -6.63 2.30
C ALA A 94 2.33 -6.01 2.43
N LYS A 95 2.09 -5.26 3.53
CA LYS A 95 0.86 -4.50 3.75
C LYS A 95 0.59 -3.53 2.60
N ALA A 96 1.54 -2.67 2.26
CA ALA A 96 1.38 -1.70 1.17
C ALA A 96 1.12 -2.37 -0.20
N ALA A 97 1.74 -3.53 -0.45
CA ALA A 97 1.51 -4.29 -1.68
C ALA A 97 0.11 -4.93 -1.74
N LEU A 98 -0.41 -5.44 -0.62
CA LEU A 98 -1.75 -6.04 -0.53
C LEU A 98 -2.86 -4.99 -0.48
N ASP A 99 -2.64 -3.86 0.19
CA ASP A 99 -3.55 -2.72 0.22
C ASP A 99 -3.75 -2.15 -1.20
N PHE A 100 -2.67 -2.00 -1.98
CA PHE A 100 -2.72 -1.64 -3.41
C PHE A 100 -3.60 -2.59 -4.24
N VAL A 101 -3.49 -3.92 -4.02
CA VAL A 101 -4.30 -4.93 -4.73
C VAL A 101 -5.79 -4.73 -4.42
N ILE A 102 -6.11 -4.49 -3.15
CA ILE A 102 -7.47 -4.23 -2.68
C ILE A 102 -8.03 -2.91 -3.23
N GLU A 103 -7.24 -1.84 -3.24
CA GLU A 103 -7.66 -0.50 -3.66
C GLU A 103 -7.91 -0.44 -5.17
N GLU A 104 -7.04 -1.03 -5.99
CA GLU A 104 -7.23 -1.13 -7.44
C GLU A 104 -8.14 -2.30 -7.87
N ARG A 105 -8.71 -3.04 -6.89
CA ARG A 105 -9.57 -4.23 -7.08
C ARG A 105 -8.95 -5.33 -7.95
N LEU A 106 -7.63 -5.44 -7.89
CA LEU A 106 -6.85 -6.47 -8.57
C LEU A 106 -6.95 -7.79 -7.79
N LYS A 107 -6.46 -8.87 -8.39
CA LYS A 107 -6.17 -10.14 -7.69
C LYS A 107 -4.67 -10.34 -7.54
N ALA A 108 -4.21 -11.03 -6.51
CA ALA A 108 -2.80 -11.31 -6.27
C ALA A 108 -2.53 -12.80 -6.13
N SER A 109 -1.68 -13.37 -6.99
CA SER A 109 -1.03 -14.66 -6.68
C SER A 109 0.34 -14.41 -6.04
N ILE A 110 0.73 -15.20 -5.04
CA ILE A 110 1.91 -14.89 -4.21
C ILE A 110 2.99 -15.96 -4.37
N SER A 111 4.16 -15.61 -4.91
CA SER A 111 5.35 -16.50 -4.91
C SER A 111 6.27 -16.27 -3.70
N CYS A 112 6.19 -15.11 -3.04
CA CYS A 112 7.05 -14.83 -1.90
C CYS A 112 6.55 -15.55 -0.64
N TRP A 113 7.33 -16.52 -0.13
CA TRP A 113 7.05 -17.24 1.12
C TRP A 113 6.73 -16.30 2.30
N TYR A 114 7.43 -15.17 2.40
CA TYR A 114 7.20 -14.19 3.46
C TYR A 114 5.84 -13.49 3.34
N ILE A 115 5.37 -13.25 2.11
CA ILE A 115 4.08 -12.59 1.88
C ILE A 115 2.92 -13.58 2.10
N LYS A 116 3.05 -14.87 1.69
CA LYS A 116 2.08 -15.90 2.09
C LYS A 116 1.97 -15.96 3.61
N LYS A 117 3.11 -16.16 4.28
CA LYS A 117 3.21 -16.15 5.74
C LYS A 117 2.61 -14.88 6.38
N TYR A 118 2.82 -13.70 5.81
CA TYR A 118 2.25 -12.45 6.32
C TYR A 118 0.72 -12.43 6.24
N VAL A 119 0.12 -12.97 5.17
CA VAL A 119 -1.34 -13.14 5.05
C VAL A 119 -1.85 -14.18 6.04
N ASP A 120 -1.13 -15.29 6.22
CA ASP A 120 -1.48 -16.35 7.18
C ASP A 120 -1.45 -15.85 8.65
N GLU A 121 -0.46 -15.03 9.01
CA GLU A 121 -0.34 -14.39 10.33
C GLU A 121 -1.27 -13.17 10.50
N ASN A 122 -1.79 -12.60 9.42
CA ASN A 122 -2.71 -11.45 9.45
C ASN A 122 -3.96 -11.72 8.58
N PRO A 123 -4.83 -12.69 8.95
CA PRO A 123 -5.98 -13.12 8.16
C PRO A 123 -7.13 -12.10 8.22
N LEU A 124 -6.91 -10.92 7.65
CA LEU A 124 -7.99 -10.03 7.25
C LEU A 124 -8.70 -10.67 6.06
N HIS A 125 -10.00 -10.92 6.20
CA HIS A 125 -10.89 -11.50 5.18
C HIS A 125 -10.68 -10.87 3.78
N ARG A 126 -10.44 -9.56 3.75
CA ARG A 126 -10.23 -8.77 2.53
C ARG A 126 -8.89 -9.02 1.82
N TYR A 127 -7.86 -9.54 2.49
CA TYR A 127 -6.68 -10.08 1.81
C TYR A 127 -7.02 -11.43 1.18
N GLN A 128 -7.68 -12.32 1.93
CA GLN A 128 -8.04 -13.66 1.47
C GLN A 128 -8.97 -13.67 0.25
N GLU A 129 -9.95 -12.76 0.17
CA GLU A 129 -10.80 -12.54 -1.01
C GLU A 129 -10.02 -12.22 -2.30
N HIS A 130 -8.86 -11.58 -2.16
CA HIS A 130 -8.06 -11.06 -3.26
C HIS A 130 -6.81 -11.92 -3.55
N THR A 131 -6.47 -12.91 -2.72
CA THR A 131 -5.30 -13.77 -2.89
C THR A 131 -5.62 -15.13 -3.50
N GLU A 132 -4.84 -15.51 -4.51
CA GLU A 132 -4.85 -16.82 -5.15
C GLU A 132 -3.54 -17.55 -4.85
N ASP A 133 -3.59 -18.88 -4.73
CA ASP A 133 -2.44 -19.70 -4.30
C ASP A 133 -1.33 -19.84 -5.37
#